data_AF-A0A1G6XKC4-F1
#
_entry.id   AF-A0A1G6XKC4-F1
#
_cell.length_a   1.000
_cell.length_b   1.000
_cell.length_c   1.000
_cell.angle_alpha   90.00
_cell.angle_beta   90.00
_cell.angle_gamma   90.00
#
_symmetry.space_group_name_H-M   'P 1'
#
loop_
_entity.id
_entity.type
_entity.pdbx_description
1 polymer ?
#
loop_
_entity_poly.entity_id
_entity_poly.type
_entity_poly.pdbx_seq_one_letter_code
_entity_poly.pdbx_strand_id
1 'polypeptide(L)'
;MKANTTGRQRFYKSWHFLNQGGKRPLRILWEVFYNYHLDELRDELQCWQQCALCNDNSAYSEEGAREDLMDFIRHLLRLIEAYYILNECKNSGKKRRQQKGLSKEARQMIAKMSTPVLLTANEKKDPGQVITQFCKTFRQSYVQMELLDMLDAVITYKGYKEVYKGNLVLFYEHLHCLVRLAYGSCKHKRKV
;
A
#
# COMPACT_ATOMS: atom_id res chain seq x y z
N MET A 1 21.81 23.61 -35.11
CA MET A 1 20.98 22.65 -34.34
C MET A 1 21.86 22.00 -33.29
N LYS A 2 21.66 22.28 -31.99
CA LYS A 2 22.40 21.63 -30.90
C LYS A 2 21.71 20.30 -30.57
N ALA A 3 22.37 19.18 -30.86
CA ALA A 3 21.91 17.87 -30.45
C ALA A 3 22.06 17.74 -28.92
N ASN A 4 20.93 17.79 -28.20
CA ASN A 4 20.88 17.43 -26.79
C ASN A 4 20.90 15.90 -26.66
N THR A 5 22.07 15.29 -26.82
CA THR A 5 22.29 13.90 -26.42
C THR A 5 22.49 13.89 -24.91
N THR A 6 21.40 13.78 -24.16
CA THR A 6 21.48 13.45 -22.73
C THR A 6 22.10 12.06 -22.60
N GLY A 7 23.41 12.02 -22.35
CA GLY A 7 24.15 10.77 -22.19
C GLY A 7 23.49 9.90 -21.12
N ARG A 8 23.18 8.65 -21.46
CA ARG A 8 22.64 7.67 -20.52
C ARG A 8 23.64 7.51 -19.37
N GLN A 9 23.28 7.95 -18.16
CA GLN A 9 24.05 7.64 -16.97
C GLN A 9 23.97 6.13 -16.71
N ARG A 10 25.13 5.46 -16.78
CA ARG A 10 25.25 4.05 -16.43
C ARG A 10 24.85 3.87 -14.96
N PHE A 11 24.10 2.79 -14.66
CA PHE A 11 23.62 2.47 -13.31
C PHE A 11 22.63 3.47 -12.67
N TYR A 12 22.02 4.35 -13.46
CA TYR A 12 20.96 5.24 -12.99
C TYR A 12 19.58 4.77 -13.47
N LYS A 13 18.72 4.33 -12.55
CA LYS A 13 17.29 4.15 -12.85
C LYS A 13 16.62 5.52 -12.79
N SER A 14 16.18 6.01 -13.96
CA SER A 14 15.68 7.38 -14.15
C SER A 14 14.48 7.73 -13.28
N TRP A 15 13.69 6.72 -12.89
CA TRP A 15 12.56 6.92 -12.00
C TRP A 15 12.24 5.63 -11.23
N HIS A 16 12.18 5.76 -9.90
CA HIS A 16 11.58 4.76 -9.02
C HIS A 16 10.82 5.52 -7.94
N PHE A 17 9.51 5.28 -7.77
CA PHE A 17 8.71 6.04 -6.82
C PHE A 17 9.25 5.93 -5.38
N LEU A 18 9.88 4.80 -5.03
CA LEU A 18 10.64 4.60 -3.78
C LEU A 18 11.75 5.64 -3.54
N ASN A 19 12.46 6.08 -4.59
CA ASN A 19 13.58 7.02 -4.47
C ASN A 19 13.10 8.47 -4.28
N GLN A 20 11.90 8.80 -4.76
CA GLN A 20 11.30 10.12 -4.56
C GLN A 20 10.44 10.22 -3.31
N GLY A 21 10.17 9.08 -2.67
CA GLY A 21 9.17 8.99 -1.62
C GLY A 21 9.43 9.88 -0.41
N GLY A 22 10.69 10.03 0.00
CA GLY A 22 11.04 10.93 1.10
C GLY A 22 10.77 12.41 0.82
N LYS A 23 10.69 12.83 -0.45
CA LYS A 23 10.64 14.25 -0.82
C LYS A 23 9.23 14.78 -1.11
N ARG A 24 8.29 13.92 -1.49
CA ARG A 24 6.92 14.33 -1.87
C ARG A 24 5.86 13.29 -1.44
N PRO A 25 5.47 13.26 -0.16
CA PRO A 25 4.52 12.27 0.37
C PRO A 25 3.21 12.16 -0.42
N LEU A 26 2.61 13.29 -0.79
CA LEU A 26 1.36 13.34 -1.54
C LEU A 26 1.49 12.77 -2.96
N ARG A 27 2.69 12.81 -3.54
CA ARG A 27 2.94 12.23 -4.86
C ARG A 27 2.95 10.71 -4.77
N ILE A 28 3.58 10.13 -3.74
CA ILE A 28 3.57 8.67 -3.56
C ILE A 28 2.15 8.15 -3.43
N LEU A 29 1.33 8.78 -2.59
CA LEU A 29 -0.06 8.35 -2.41
C LEU A 29 -0.82 8.34 -3.73
N TRP A 30 -0.60 9.36 -4.55
CA TRP A 30 -1.15 9.37 -5.90
C TRP A 30 -0.69 8.19 -6.74
N GLU A 31 0.63 7.91 -6.79
CA GLU A 31 1.15 6.77 -7.58
C GLU A 31 0.55 5.43 -7.09
N VAL A 32 0.44 5.22 -5.79
CA VAL A 32 -0.14 3.99 -5.22
C VAL A 32 -1.58 3.79 -5.69
N PHE A 33 -2.43 4.78 -5.48
CA PHE A 33 -3.85 4.69 -5.84
C PHE A 33 -4.15 4.98 -7.31
N TYR A 34 -3.10 5.26 -8.10
CA TYR A 34 -3.17 5.29 -9.56
C TYR A 34 -2.93 3.89 -10.14
N ASN A 35 -2.03 3.11 -9.53
CA ASN A 35 -1.71 1.74 -9.98
C ASN A 35 -2.68 0.70 -9.42
N TYR A 36 -3.29 0.95 -8.26
CA TYR A 36 -4.24 0.02 -7.64
C TYR A 36 -5.50 0.74 -7.17
N HIS A 37 -6.65 0.17 -7.49
CA HIS A 37 -7.90 0.49 -6.81
C HIS A 37 -7.90 -0.04 -5.37
N LEU A 38 -8.76 0.52 -4.52
CA LEU A 38 -8.76 0.19 -3.09
C LEU A 38 -9.18 -1.26 -2.83
N ASP A 39 -10.13 -1.77 -3.60
CA ASP A 39 -10.53 -3.17 -3.60
C ASP A 39 -9.42 -4.09 -4.10
N GLU A 40 -8.74 -3.75 -5.20
CA GLU A 40 -7.60 -4.52 -5.70
C GLU A 40 -6.49 -4.64 -4.65
N LEU A 41 -6.16 -3.55 -3.93
CA LEU A 41 -5.21 -3.62 -2.81
C LEU A 41 -5.69 -4.55 -1.69
N ARG A 42 -6.98 -4.53 -1.39
CA ARG A 42 -7.59 -5.34 -0.32
C ARG A 42 -7.57 -6.82 -0.71
N ASP A 43 -8.02 -7.14 -1.92
CA ASP A 43 -8.11 -8.49 -2.45
C ASP A 43 -6.73 -9.11 -2.60
N GLU A 44 -5.75 -8.35 -3.10
CA GLU A 44 -4.36 -8.81 -3.19
C GLU A 44 -3.76 -9.04 -1.80
N LEU A 45 -3.98 -8.14 -0.84
CA LEU A 45 -3.47 -8.32 0.53
C LEU A 45 -4.13 -9.51 1.25
N GLN A 46 -5.43 -9.72 1.05
CA GLN A 46 -6.14 -10.91 1.53
C GLN A 46 -5.62 -12.18 0.85
N CYS A 47 -5.29 -12.11 -0.44
CA CYS A 47 -4.66 -13.20 -1.15
C CYS A 47 -3.31 -13.57 -0.53
N TRP A 48 -2.48 -12.57 -0.23
CA TRP A 48 -1.20 -12.76 0.44
C TRP A 48 -1.35 -13.37 1.81
N GLN A 49 -2.30 -12.88 2.61
CA GLN A 49 -2.63 -13.45 3.91
C GLN A 49 -2.99 -14.95 3.81
N GLN A 50 -3.88 -15.31 2.88
CA GLN A 50 -4.26 -16.71 2.69
C GLN A 50 -3.09 -17.59 2.27
N CYS A 51 -2.23 -17.12 1.35
CA CYS A 51 -1.05 -17.86 0.95
C CYS A 51 -0.07 -18.04 2.11
N ALA A 52 0.12 -17.00 2.91
CA ALA A 52 0.98 -17.04 4.09
C ALA A 52 0.47 -18.04 5.14
N LEU A 53 -0.82 -18.01 5.46
CA LEU A 53 -1.44 -18.92 6.43
C LEU A 53 -1.48 -20.38 5.96
N CYS A 54 -1.57 -20.61 4.65
CA CYS A 54 -1.57 -21.95 4.06
C CYS A 54 -0.17 -22.44 3.67
N ASN A 55 0.90 -21.70 3.98
CA ASN A 55 2.27 -22.11 3.68
C ASN A 55 2.93 -22.71 4.93
N ASP A 56 3.01 -24.04 4.95
CA ASP A 56 3.63 -24.81 6.05
C ASP A 56 5.13 -24.50 6.25
N ASN A 57 5.80 -23.94 5.24
CA ASN A 57 7.22 -23.59 5.29
C ASN A 57 7.45 -22.08 5.44
N SER A 58 6.49 -21.35 6.01
CA SER A 58 6.60 -19.90 6.25
C SER A 58 6.90 -19.57 7.70
N ALA A 59 7.12 -18.27 7.97
CA ALA A 59 7.21 -17.72 9.33
C ALA A 59 5.92 -17.92 10.16
N TYR A 60 4.81 -18.33 9.53
CA TYR A 60 3.49 -18.47 10.14
C TYR A 60 3.12 -19.95 10.40
N SER A 61 4.11 -20.81 10.60
CA SER A 61 3.89 -22.21 10.95
C SER A 61 3.35 -22.37 12.38
N GLU A 62 3.70 -21.46 13.29
CA GLU A 62 3.21 -21.42 14.67
C GLU A 62 1.85 -20.71 14.78
N GLU A 63 0.99 -21.18 15.70
CA GLU A 63 -0.35 -20.63 15.91
C GLU A 63 -0.33 -19.15 16.29
N GLY A 64 0.54 -18.76 17.23
CA GLY A 64 0.67 -17.36 17.64
C GLY A 64 1.09 -16.43 16.49
N ALA A 65 2.01 -16.87 15.63
CA ALA A 65 2.42 -16.09 14.46
C ALA A 65 1.27 -15.87 13.47
N ARG A 66 0.34 -16.83 13.35
CA ARG A 66 -0.85 -16.69 12.50
C ARG A 66 -1.81 -15.64 13.06
N GLU A 67 -2.02 -15.63 14.37
CA GLU A 67 -2.85 -14.63 15.04
C GLU A 67 -2.27 -13.22 14.88
N ASP A 68 -0.96 -13.08 15.10
CA ASP A 68 -0.24 -11.83 14.92
C ASP A 68 -0.37 -11.32 13.47
N LEU A 69 -0.20 -12.21 12.47
CA LEU A 69 -0.41 -11.86 11.06
C LEU A 69 -1.84 -11.41 10.79
N MET A 70 -2.85 -12.10 11.34
CA MET A 70 -4.25 -11.74 11.16
C MET A 70 -4.57 -10.34 11.72
N ASP A 71 -4.04 -10.02 12.89
CA ASP A 71 -4.18 -8.72 13.51
C ASP A 71 -3.39 -7.63 12.77
N PHE A 72 -2.18 -7.94 12.31
CA PHE A 72 -1.38 -7.06 11.48
C PHE A 72 -2.09 -6.70 10.18
N ILE A 73 -2.61 -7.68 9.43
CA ILE A 73 -3.35 -7.45 8.18
C ILE A 73 -4.57 -6.58 8.41
N ARG A 74 -5.32 -6.81 9.50
CA ARG A 74 -6.50 -5.99 9.84
C ARG A 74 -6.12 -4.51 10.02
N HIS A 75 -5.01 -4.24 10.69
CA HIS A 75 -4.52 -2.88 10.90
C HIS A 75 -3.91 -2.28 9.63
N LEU A 76 -3.22 -3.08 8.82
CA LEU A 76 -2.64 -2.64 7.54
C LEU A 76 -3.73 -2.25 6.54
N LEU A 77 -4.83 -3.01 6.46
CA LEU A 77 -5.99 -2.66 5.64
C LEU A 77 -6.63 -1.33 6.07
N ARG A 78 -6.79 -1.11 7.38
CA ARG A 78 -7.27 0.18 7.91
C ARG A 78 -6.32 1.34 7.56
N LEU A 79 -5.01 1.10 7.61
CA LEU A 79 -4.00 2.07 7.20
C LEU A 79 -4.15 2.44 5.71
N ILE A 80 -4.35 1.44 4.83
CA ILE A 80 -4.56 1.64 3.40
C ILE A 80 -5.83 2.50 3.15
N GLU A 81 -6.94 2.20 3.82
CA GLU A 81 -8.17 3.01 3.70
C GLU A 81 -7.97 4.45 4.18
N ALA A 82 -7.25 4.66 5.28
CA ALA A 82 -6.96 6.00 5.78
C ALA A 82 -6.15 6.81 4.75
N TYR A 83 -5.15 6.17 4.13
CA TYR A 83 -4.39 6.79 3.06
C TYR A 83 -5.19 7.04 1.80
N TYR A 84 -6.14 6.17 1.46
CA TYR A 84 -7.04 6.38 0.35
C TYR A 84 -7.87 7.65 0.53
N ILE A 85 -8.46 7.84 1.72
CA ILE A 85 -9.24 9.05 2.04
C ILE A 85 -8.36 10.30 1.92
N LEU A 86 -7.14 10.27 2.49
CA LEU A 86 -6.20 11.39 2.36
C LEU A 86 -5.85 11.68 0.89
N ASN A 87 -5.66 10.64 0.08
CA ASN A 87 -5.40 10.77 -1.34
C ASN A 87 -6.58 11.42 -2.08
N GLU A 88 -7.81 10.97 -1.81
CA GLU A 88 -9.02 11.57 -2.40
C GLU A 88 -9.16 13.05 -2.05
N CYS A 89 -8.93 13.43 -0.79
CA CYS A 89 -8.98 14.83 -0.37
C CYS A 89 -7.92 15.69 -1.07
N LYS A 90 -6.70 15.18 -1.25
CA LYS A 90 -5.55 15.97 -1.75
C LYS A 90 -5.38 15.91 -3.27
N ASN A 91 -5.88 14.87 -3.93
CA ASN A 91 -5.71 14.63 -5.37
C ASN A 91 -7.03 14.58 -6.16
N SER A 92 -8.16 14.97 -5.55
CA SER A 92 -9.49 15.03 -6.20
C SER A 92 -9.48 15.72 -7.58
N GLY A 93 -8.76 16.84 -7.73
CA GLY A 93 -8.65 17.56 -8.99
C GLY A 93 -7.96 16.75 -10.10
N LYS A 94 -6.92 15.98 -9.78
CA LYS A 94 -6.23 15.11 -10.75
C LYS A 94 -7.11 13.93 -11.14
N LYS A 95 -7.78 13.31 -10.17
CA LYS A 95 -8.71 12.20 -10.39
C LYS A 95 -9.87 12.61 -11.31
N ARG A 96 -10.48 13.79 -11.07
CA ARG A 96 -11.53 14.34 -11.94
C ARG A 96 -11.06 14.51 -13.39
N ARG A 97 -9.81 14.93 -13.61
CA ARG A 97 -9.23 15.06 -14.95
C ARG A 97 -9.06 13.70 -15.62
N GLN A 98 -8.56 12.71 -14.90
CA GLN A 98 -8.39 11.33 -15.41
C GLN A 98 -9.74 10.71 -15.80
N GLN A 99 -10.79 10.98 -15.02
CA GLN A 99 -12.12 10.44 -15.26
C GLN A 99 -12.94 11.24 -16.30
N LYS A 100 -12.40 12.34 -16.85
CA LYS A 100 -13.15 13.26 -17.73
C LYS A 100 -13.60 12.60 -19.06
N GLY A 101 -12.99 11.48 -19.46
CA GLY A 101 -13.36 10.71 -20.66
C GLY A 101 -14.15 9.43 -20.38
N LEU A 102 -14.38 9.07 -19.12
CA LEU A 102 -15.07 7.81 -18.78
C LEU A 102 -16.58 7.97 -18.87
N SER A 103 -17.27 6.88 -19.25
CA SER A 103 -18.73 6.81 -19.18
C SER A 103 -19.23 6.97 -17.74
N LYS A 104 -20.52 7.25 -17.58
CA LYS A 104 -21.13 7.41 -16.25
C LYS A 104 -21.07 6.09 -15.48
N GLU A 105 -21.29 4.98 -16.19
CA GLU A 105 -21.28 3.61 -15.68
C GLU A 105 -19.88 3.24 -15.18
N ALA A 106 -18.83 3.52 -15.96
CA ALA A 106 -17.45 3.27 -15.57
C ALA A 106 -17.07 4.08 -14.31
N ARG A 107 -17.49 5.34 -14.22
CA ARG A 107 -17.26 6.17 -13.01
C ARG A 107 -17.97 5.61 -11.78
N GLN A 108 -19.19 5.10 -11.94
CA GLN A 108 -19.93 4.48 -10.85
C GLN A 108 -19.27 3.17 -10.38
N MET A 109 -18.79 2.35 -11.32
CA MET A 109 -18.06 1.13 -11.00
C MET A 109 -16.78 1.43 -10.20
N ILE A 110 -15.96 2.38 -10.66
CA ILE A 110 -14.73 2.80 -9.96
C ILE A 110 -15.06 3.33 -8.54
N ALA A 111 -16.13 4.11 -8.40
CA ALA A 111 -16.54 4.63 -7.10
C ALA A 111 -16.96 3.50 -6.13
N LYS A 112 -17.66 2.49 -6.63
CA LYS A 112 -18.07 1.32 -5.84
C LYS A 112 -16.85 0.50 -5.40
N MET A 113 -15.94 0.22 -6.33
CA MET A 113 -14.68 -0.50 -6.10
C MET A 113 -13.81 0.21 -5.05
N SER A 114 -13.81 1.55 -5.05
CA SER A 114 -12.94 2.33 -4.19
C SER A 114 -13.58 2.80 -2.87
N THR A 115 -14.58 2.10 -2.34
CA THR A 115 -15.27 2.51 -1.11
C THR A 115 -14.54 2.00 0.15
N PRO A 116 -14.16 2.88 1.10
CA PRO A 116 -13.62 2.48 2.40
C PRO A 116 -14.71 1.87 3.29
N VAL A 117 -14.51 0.66 3.77
CA VAL A 117 -15.50 -0.10 4.57
C VAL A 117 -15.03 -0.44 5.98
N LEU A 118 -13.73 -0.39 6.25
CA LEU A 118 -13.13 -0.80 7.51
C LEU A 118 -13.02 0.33 8.54
N LEU A 119 -13.05 1.59 8.09
CA LEU A 119 -12.99 2.75 8.96
C LEU A 119 -14.37 3.16 9.49
N THR A 120 -14.42 3.49 10.78
CA THR A 120 -15.61 4.09 11.41
C THR A 120 -15.88 5.49 10.85
N ALA A 121 -17.08 6.01 11.06
CA ALA A 121 -17.43 7.37 10.62
C ALA A 121 -16.50 8.46 11.20
N ASN A 122 -16.01 8.27 12.43
CA ASN A 122 -15.08 9.20 13.07
C ASN A 122 -13.68 9.11 12.43
N GLU A 123 -13.19 7.89 12.18
CA GLU A 123 -11.90 7.68 11.51
C GLU A 123 -11.89 8.17 10.06
N LYS A 124 -13.04 8.10 9.37
CA LYS A 124 -13.18 8.69 8.03
C LYS A 124 -13.04 10.22 8.05
N LYS A 125 -13.46 10.87 9.14
CA LYS A 125 -13.32 12.33 9.34
C LYS A 125 -11.88 12.71 9.71
N ASP A 126 -11.22 11.89 10.53
CA ASP A 126 -9.79 12.05 10.86
C ASP A 126 -8.97 10.78 10.57
N PRO A 127 -8.61 10.55 9.30
CA PRO A 127 -7.76 9.40 8.93
C PRO A 127 -6.35 9.50 9.52
N GLY A 128 -5.93 10.70 9.97
CA GLY A 128 -4.64 10.90 10.64
C GLY A 128 -4.55 10.17 11.98
N GLN A 129 -5.68 10.00 12.68
CA GLN A 129 -5.75 9.22 13.92
C GLN A 129 -5.44 7.75 13.66
N VAL A 130 -5.99 7.16 12.59
CA VAL A 130 -5.74 5.75 12.21
C VAL A 130 -4.26 5.50 11.93
N ILE A 131 -3.63 6.38 11.16
CA ILE A 131 -2.19 6.31 10.86
C ILE A 131 -1.35 6.38 12.13
N THR A 132 -1.72 7.29 13.04
CA THR A 132 -1.03 7.46 14.32
C THR A 132 -1.20 6.21 15.20
N GLN A 133 -2.41 5.64 15.23
CA GLN A 133 -2.69 4.42 15.99
C GLN A 133 -1.90 3.24 15.45
N PHE A 134 -1.84 3.05 14.13
CA PHE A 134 -1.02 2.02 13.50
C PHE A 134 0.45 2.11 13.96
N CYS A 135 1.03 3.31 13.93
CA CYS A 135 2.42 3.54 14.34
C CYS A 135 2.66 3.43 15.86
N LYS A 136 1.60 3.45 16.68
CA LYS A 136 1.66 3.20 18.12
C LYS A 136 1.56 1.70 18.42
N THR A 137 0.70 0.99 17.69
CA THR A 137 0.49 -0.45 17.85
C THR A 137 1.74 -1.24 17.44
N PHE A 138 2.31 -0.93 16.27
CA PHE A 138 3.44 -1.69 15.75
C PHE A 138 4.73 -0.88 15.79
N ARG A 139 5.86 -1.57 16.03
CA ARG A 139 7.18 -0.98 15.85
C ARG A 139 7.54 -0.97 14.36
N GLN A 140 8.24 0.08 13.91
CA GLN A 140 8.63 0.19 12.50
C GLN A 140 9.41 -1.04 12.00
N SER A 141 10.34 -1.55 12.80
CA SER A 141 11.14 -2.73 12.45
C SER A 141 10.29 -3.99 12.32
N TYR A 142 9.30 -4.18 13.21
CA TYR A 142 8.37 -5.30 13.15
C TYR A 142 7.59 -5.27 11.83
N VAL A 143 6.98 -4.13 11.48
CA VAL A 143 6.21 -3.98 10.23
C VAL A 143 7.07 -4.27 8.99
N GLN A 144 8.35 -3.89 9.01
CA GLN A 144 9.26 -4.16 7.89
C GLN A 144 9.56 -5.65 7.73
N MET A 145 9.77 -6.37 8.85
CA MET A 145 9.96 -7.81 8.84
C MET A 145 8.68 -8.53 8.41
N GLU A 146 7.54 -8.17 9.00
CA GLU A 146 6.24 -8.79 8.70
C GLU A 146 5.90 -8.68 7.20
N LEU A 147 6.14 -7.53 6.56
CA LEU A 147 5.95 -7.38 5.12
C LEU A 147 6.88 -8.27 4.28
N LEU A 148 8.12 -8.49 4.73
CA LEU A 148 9.08 -9.36 4.06
C LEU A 148 8.71 -10.84 4.24
N ASP A 149 8.32 -11.23 5.46
CA ASP A 149 7.92 -12.59 5.78
C ASP A 149 6.65 -12.98 5.01
N MET A 150 5.69 -12.05 4.86
CA MET A 150 4.55 -12.26 3.95
C MET A 150 4.98 -12.44 2.49
N LEU A 151 5.88 -11.58 1.99
CA LEU A 151 6.36 -11.69 0.60
C LEU A 151 7.05 -13.04 0.38
N ASP A 152 7.92 -13.47 1.28
CA ASP A 152 8.59 -14.76 1.20
C ASP A 152 7.59 -15.92 1.23
N ALA A 153 6.61 -15.86 2.14
CA ALA A 153 5.56 -16.87 2.22
C ALA A 153 4.74 -16.98 0.93
N VAL A 154 4.47 -15.85 0.25
CA VAL A 154 3.76 -15.83 -1.03
C VAL A 154 4.63 -16.36 -2.18
N ILE A 155 5.92 -16.05 -2.19
CA ILE A 155 6.86 -16.53 -3.21
C ILE A 155 7.03 -18.05 -3.13
N THR A 156 7.17 -18.56 -1.91
CA THR A 156 7.44 -19.98 -1.61
C THR A 156 6.18 -20.84 -1.55
N TYR A 157 4.99 -20.23 -1.60
CA TYR A 157 3.72 -20.95 -1.63
C TYR A 157 3.64 -21.91 -2.83
N LYS A 158 3.31 -23.17 -2.54
CA LYS A 158 3.14 -24.27 -3.52
C LYS A 158 1.74 -24.91 -3.47
N GLY A 159 0.79 -24.28 -2.77
CA GLY A 159 -0.57 -24.80 -2.67
C GLY A 159 -1.40 -24.57 -3.94
N TYR A 160 -2.69 -24.93 -3.88
CA TYR A 160 -3.58 -24.94 -5.05
C TYR A 160 -3.96 -23.54 -5.57
N LYS A 161 -3.80 -22.50 -4.73
CA LYS A 161 -4.21 -21.14 -5.10
C LYS A 161 -3.18 -20.54 -6.06
N GLU A 162 -3.61 -20.21 -7.28
CA GLU A 162 -2.72 -19.55 -8.23
C GLU A 162 -2.39 -18.13 -7.76
N VAL A 163 -1.10 -17.83 -7.70
CA VAL A 163 -0.58 -16.50 -7.37
C VAL A 163 0.14 -15.96 -8.59
N TYR A 164 -0.29 -14.79 -9.06
CA TYR A 164 0.41 -14.10 -10.15
C TYR A 164 1.75 -13.54 -9.67
N LYS A 165 2.85 -14.22 -10.03
CA LYS A 165 4.20 -13.86 -9.56
C LYS A 165 4.78 -12.59 -10.21
N GLY A 166 4.18 -12.10 -11.29
CA GLY A 166 4.75 -10.99 -12.09
C GLY A 166 4.79 -9.64 -11.36
N ASN A 167 3.92 -9.42 -10.37
CA ASN A 167 3.77 -8.13 -9.68
C ASN A 167 4.06 -8.18 -8.17
N LEU A 168 4.55 -9.29 -7.63
CA LEU A 168 4.70 -9.45 -6.18
C LEU A 168 5.62 -8.39 -5.56
N VAL A 169 6.78 -8.17 -6.20
CA VAL A 169 7.73 -7.15 -5.75
C VAL A 169 7.10 -5.76 -5.83
N LEU A 170 6.40 -5.46 -6.91
CA LEU A 170 5.74 -4.16 -7.08
C LEU A 170 4.69 -3.94 -5.98
N PHE A 171 3.86 -4.93 -5.66
CA PHE A 171 2.86 -4.84 -4.60
C PHE A 171 3.53 -4.64 -3.22
N TYR A 172 4.56 -5.42 -2.90
CA TYR A 172 5.37 -5.23 -1.69
C TYR A 172 5.90 -3.80 -1.59
N GLU A 173 6.44 -3.26 -2.69
CA GLU A 173 6.98 -1.89 -2.71
C GLU A 173 5.90 -0.83 -2.44
N HIS A 174 4.68 -1.04 -2.90
CA HIS A 174 3.54 -0.17 -2.60
C HIS A 174 3.18 -0.20 -1.11
N LEU A 175 3.05 -1.40 -0.52
CA LEU A 175 2.80 -1.57 0.91
C LEU A 175 3.91 -0.94 1.76
N HIS A 176 5.16 -1.23 1.42
CA HIS A 176 6.33 -0.68 2.10
C HIS A 176 6.37 0.86 1.99
N CYS A 177 5.97 1.43 0.85
CA CYS A 177 5.82 2.87 0.69
C CYS A 177 4.79 3.48 1.65
N LEU A 178 3.60 2.89 1.76
CA LEU A 178 2.55 3.35 2.67
C LEU A 178 3.01 3.30 4.13
N VAL A 179 3.69 2.21 4.53
CA VAL A 179 4.27 2.07 5.86
C VAL A 179 5.33 3.13 6.12
N ARG A 180 6.26 3.35 5.18
CA ARG A 180 7.30 4.39 5.31
C ARG A 180 6.70 5.78 5.45
N LEU A 181 5.61 6.07 4.73
CA LEU A 181 4.87 7.32 4.89
C LEU A 181 4.30 7.45 6.31
N ALA A 182 3.73 6.39 6.87
CA ALA A 182 3.09 6.41 8.18
C ALA A 182 4.08 6.80 9.28
N TYR A 183 5.21 6.09 9.33
CA TYR A 183 6.26 6.38 10.30
C TYR A 183 6.97 7.71 10.02
N GLY A 184 7.08 8.12 8.75
CA GLY A 184 7.61 9.43 8.38
C GLY A 184 6.74 10.58 8.93
N SER A 185 5.42 10.48 8.77
CA SER A 185 4.46 11.47 9.27
C SER A 185 4.42 11.53 10.80
N CYS A 186 4.57 10.39 11.49
CA CYS A 186 4.56 10.35 12.95
C CYS A 186 5.83 10.93 13.59
N LYS A 187 7.00 10.78 12.95
CA LYS A 187 8.27 11.38 13.44
C LYS A 187 8.26 12.91 13.39
N HIS A 188 7.62 13.50 12.38
CA HIS A 188 7.53 14.97 12.26
C HIS A 188 6.64 15.59 13.34
N LYS A 189 5.56 14.91 13.76
CA LYS A 189 4.68 15.39 14.83
C LYS A 189 5.32 15.37 16.23
N ARG A 190 6.43 14.65 16.44
CA ARG A 190 7.15 14.62 17.73
C ARG A 190 8.23 15.71 17.86
N LYS A 191 8.51 16.44 16.78
CA LYS A 191 9.55 17.49 16.74
C LYS A 191 9.00 18.91 16.75
N VAL A 192 7.67 19.04 16.85
CA VAL A 192 6.94 20.29 17.04
C VAL A 192 6.34 20.25 18.44
#